data_AF-A0A971WSF8-F1
#
_entry.id   AF-A0A971WSF8-F1
#
_cell.length_a   1.000
_cell.length_b   1.000
_cell.length_c   1.000
_cell.angle_alpha   90.00
_cell.angle_beta   90.00
_cell.angle_gamma   90.00
#
_symmetry.space_group_name_H-M   'P 1'
#
loop_
_entity.id
_entity.type
_entity.pdbx_description
1 polymer ?
#
loop_
_entity_poly.entity_id
_entity_poly.type
_entity_poly.pdbx_seq_one_letter_code
_entity_poly.pdbx_strand_id
1 'polypeptide(L)'
;HYGTAENMIKNLSDLIGVRIECRFIEDEDKIYVSLLNLFNTKEENGYFSCSKNPNVWLNLAEDQPVLQKNGFEIYKIDGRYRSEKATYNFELQIKSMVNIFWGEIDHRVLYKNFNYMLAEDFFRDIMVSIKDNLIMIDRQLMLVFDQLNALDASDGTSGSNQLTGLISKIIHDIYISKVREEVGFVVDFKKSTDVIVDYLFLRDRVKGDSNLGNNFLRLYNRLTEIRARDLNFSEDISFKRKLSFHDNYTRQIGYKILSVINKDFRWNLFFRTIFDIENKDPAADFEDFVIFLRYKFSQPLIGILDDKPMTEQQKRIVLELLLQLIIERFSIDIDLDFISEPSLSKLHANIINLFRGIESYSEWIMEEDRCRKMIMGHRYDQ
;
A
#
# COMPACT_ATOMS: atom_id res chain seq x y z
N HIS A 1 -20.57 42.41 33.40
CA HIS A 1 -19.41 43.31 33.60
C HIS A 1 -18.55 42.78 34.73
N TYR A 2 -17.30 42.41 34.45
CA TYR A 2 -16.34 41.98 35.47
C TYR A 2 -15.81 43.22 36.20
N GLY A 3 -16.09 43.35 37.50
CA GLY A 3 -15.91 44.58 38.27
C GLY A 3 -14.46 45.01 38.56
N THR A 4 -13.46 44.19 38.25
CA THR A 4 -12.03 44.52 38.42
C THR A 4 -11.16 43.78 37.40
N ALA A 5 -10.00 44.34 37.03
CA ALA A 5 -9.05 43.71 36.10
C ALA A 5 -8.58 42.33 36.59
N GLU A 6 -8.44 42.14 37.90
CA GLU A 6 -8.10 40.86 38.53
C GLU A 6 -9.19 39.80 38.35
N ASN A 7 -10.48 40.20 38.42
CA ASN A 7 -11.59 39.29 38.14
C ASN A 7 -11.73 38.97 36.64
N MET A 8 -11.25 39.85 35.76
CA MET A 8 -11.19 39.56 34.32
C MET A 8 -10.08 38.56 34.01
N ILE A 9 -8.87 38.76 34.54
CA ILE A 9 -7.72 37.87 34.36
C ILE A 9 -7.98 36.47 34.91
N LYS A 10 -8.67 36.35 36.06
CA LYS A 10 -9.05 35.05 36.65
C LYS A 10 -10.11 34.27 35.84
N ASN A 11 -10.87 34.93 34.97
CA ASN A 11 -11.96 34.32 34.21
C ASN A 11 -11.65 34.14 32.72
N LEU A 12 -10.47 34.54 32.25
CA LEU A 12 -9.99 34.23 30.90
C LEU A 12 -9.40 32.81 30.90
N SER A 13 -10.00 31.91 30.13
CA SER A 13 -9.54 30.51 30.01
C SER A 13 -8.28 30.39 29.15
N ASP A 14 -7.97 31.40 28.33
CA ASP A 14 -6.93 31.43 27.30
C ASP A 14 -5.69 32.25 27.67
N LEU A 15 -5.57 32.74 28.92
CA LEU A 15 -4.40 33.50 29.37
C LEU A 15 -3.09 32.69 29.25
N ILE A 16 -3.19 31.38 29.47
CA ILE A 16 -2.09 30.43 29.35
C ILE A 16 -2.48 29.40 28.28
N GLY A 17 -1.80 29.42 27.14
CA GLY A 17 -1.98 28.43 26.08
C GLY A 17 -0.89 27.35 26.14
N VAL A 18 -1.29 26.10 26.27
CA VAL A 18 -0.41 24.92 26.21
C VAL A 18 -0.73 24.16 24.93
N ARG A 19 0.31 23.71 24.22
CA ARG A 19 0.15 22.92 23.00
C ARG A 19 0.96 21.64 23.10
N ILE A 20 0.32 20.52 22.78
CA ILE A 20 0.98 19.25 22.48
C ILE A 20 1.12 19.17 20.97
N GLU A 21 2.36 19.10 20.49
CA GLU A 21 2.65 18.96 19.08
C GLU A 21 2.96 17.50 18.74
N CYS A 22 2.26 16.95 17.77
CA CYS A 22 2.48 15.60 17.26
C CYS A 22 2.92 15.63 15.79
N ARG A 23 3.42 14.50 15.30
CA ARG A 23 3.93 14.42 13.93
C ARG A 23 2.77 14.39 12.94
N PHE A 24 1.86 13.43 13.12
CA PHE A 24 0.80 13.16 12.17
C PHE A 24 -0.59 13.53 12.71
N ILE A 25 -1.54 13.76 11.80
CA ILE A 25 -2.92 14.13 12.15
C ILE A 25 -3.59 13.03 12.99
N GLU A 26 -3.36 11.76 12.66
CA GLU A 26 -3.96 10.63 13.40
C GLU A 26 -3.43 10.52 14.84
N ASP A 27 -2.23 11.04 15.12
CA ASP A 27 -1.69 11.07 16.48
C ASP A 27 -2.46 12.02 17.41
N GLU A 28 -3.18 13.01 16.87
CA GLU A 28 -3.99 13.93 17.68
C GLU A 28 -5.06 13.18 18.48
N ASP A 29 -5.78 12.27 17.82
CA ASP A 29 -6.79 11.42 18.45
C ASP A 29 -6.18 10.44 19.44
N LYS A 30 -5.07 9.78 19.06
CA LYS A 30 -4.33 8.85 19.94
C LYS A 30 -3.88 9.53 21.22
N ILE A 31 -3.42 10.78 21.13
CA ILE A 31 -3.04 11.58 22.29
C ILE A 31 -4.26 11.95 23.12
N TYR A 32 -5.35 12.37 22.49
CA TYR A 32 -6.59 12.69 23.20
C TYR A 32 -7.13 11.49 23.99
N VAL A 33 -7.21 10.31 23.36
CA VAL A 33 -7.59 9.05 24.02
C VAL A 33 -6.62 8.71 25.16
N SER A 34 -5.33 8.97 24.98
CA SER A 34 -4.33 8.78 26.05
C SER A 34 -4.56 9.74 27.22
N LEU A 35 -4.98 10.98 26.98
CA LEU A 35 -5.37 11.92 28.04
C LEU A 35 -6.60 11.43 28.79
N LEU A 36 -7.64 10.94 28.10
CA LEU A 36 -8.83 10.34 28.73
C LEU A 36 -8.45 9.20 29.67
N ASN A 37 -7.51 8.35 29.25
CA ASN A 37 -7.05 7.21 30.07
C ASN A 37 -6.20 7.65 31.27
N LEU A 38 -5.39 8.70 31.13
CA LEU A 38 -4.50 9.20 32.19
C LEU A 38 -5.25 10.05 33.22
N PHE A 39 -6.20 10.87 32.79
CA PHE A 39 -7.02 11.75 33.64
C PHE A 39 -8.35 11.07 33.97
N ASN A 40 -8.28 10.06 34.83
CA ASN A 40 -9.40 9.18 35.14
C ASN A 40 -10.05 9.44 36.51
N THR A 41 -9.54 10.38 37.30
CA THR A 41 -10.14 10.79 38.58
C THR A 41 -11.12 11.91 38.32
N LYS A 42 -12.40 11.68 38.59
CA LYS A 42 -13.45 12.70 38.41
C LYS A 42 -13.36 13.77 39.48
N GLU A 43 -13.34 15.02 39.05
CA GLU A 43 -13.38 16.21 39.90
C GLU A 43 -14.73 16.94 39.68
N GLU A 44 -14.77 18.24 39.96
CA GLU A 44 -15.98 19.06 39.83
C GLU A 44 -16.20 19.56 38.39
N ASN A 45 -17.47 19.79 38.02
CA ASN A 45 -17.87 20.49 36.79
C ASN A 45 -17.29 19.92 35.48
N GLY A 46 -17.17 18.59 35.37
CA GLY A 46 -16.68 17.92 34.15
C GLY A 46 -15.15 17.83 34.06
N TYR A 47 -14.43 18.35 35.06
CA TYR A 47 -12.98 18.21 35.13
C TYR A 47 -12.55 16.85 35.66
N PHE A 48 -11.39 16.41 35.19
CA PHE A 48 -10.73 15.19 35.64
C PHE A 48 -9.26 15.47 35.96
N SER A 49 -8.69 14.75 36.93
CA SER A 49 -7.31 14.83 37.35
C SER A 49 -6.58 13.48 37.17
N CYS A 50 -5.24 13.51 37.23
CA CYS A 50 -4.40 12.32 37.15
C CYS A 50 -3.65 12.09 38.47
N SER A 51 -3.55 10.84 38.92
CA SER A 51 -2.82 10.48 40.15
C SER A 51 -1.34 10.88 40.14
N LYS A 52 -0.72 10.98 38.96
CA LYS A 52 0.67 11.42 38.80
C LYS A 52 0.84 12.92 39.06
N ASN A 53 -0.20 13.72 38.82
CA ASN A 53 -0.18 15.15 39.07
C ASN A 53 -1.61 15.66 39.39
N PRO A 54 -2.03 15.59 40.66
CA PRO A 54 -3.40 15.93 41.06
C PRO A 54 -3.72 17.41 40.93
N ASN A 55 -2.70 18.26 40.72
CA ASN A 55 -2.86 19.70 40.59
C ASN A 55 -3.31 20.13 39.19
N VAL A 56 -3.21 19.25 38.18
CA VAL A 56 -3.63 19.53 36.80
C VAL A 56 -4.98 18.88 36.55
N TRP A 57 -5.96 19.69 36.18
CA TRP A 57 -7.32 19.27 35.88
C TRP A 57 -7.64 19.60 34.43
N LEU A 58 -8.29 18.69 33.71
CA LEU A 58 -8.74 18.89 32.32
C LEU A 58 -10.26 18.66 32.22
N ASN A 59 -10.97 19.53 31.52
CA ASN A 59 -12.39 19.35 31.22
C ASN A 59 -12.55 18.35 30.07
N LEU A 60 -12.89 17.11 30.40
CA LEU A 60 -12.99 16.00 29.45
C LEU A 60 -14.45 15.55 29.27
N ALA A 61 -15.41 16.36 29.73
CA ALA A 61 -16.83 16.08 29.59
C ALA A 61 -17.42 16.59 28.26
N GLU A 62 -16.68 17.42 27.53
CA GLU A 62 -17.10 17.99 26.25
C GLU A 62 -16.69 17.10 25.08
N ASP A 63 -17.51 17.09 24.02
CA ASP A 63 -17.21 16.37 22.78
C ASP A 63 -15.99 16.97 22.09
N GLN A 64 -15.10 16.09 21.64
CA GLN A 64 -13.87 16.44 20.92
C GLN A 64 -13.72 15.51 19.70
N PRO A 65 -13.11 15.99 18.60
CA PRO A 65 -12.64 17.36 18.39
C PRO A 65 -13.77 18.38 18.17
N VAL A 66 -13.51 19.66 18.42
CA VAL A 66 -14.48 20.75 18.24
C VAL A 66 -14.41 21.28 16.80
N LEU A 67 -15.55 21.48 16.15
CA LEU A 67 -15.63 22.12 14.84
C LEU A 67 -15.50 23.65 14.96
N GLN A 68 -14.50 24.21 14.30
CA GLN A 68 -14.23 25.64 14.24
C GLN A 68 -15.15 26.36 13.23
N LYS A 69 -15.22 27.71 13.32
CA LYS A 69 -16.03 28.55 12.41
C LYS A 69 -15.61 28.44 10.93
N ASN A 70 -14.36 28.06 10.65
CA ASN A 70 -13.85 27.80 9.31
C ASN A 70 -14.10 26.35 8.85
N GLY A 71 -14.86 25.55 9.61
CA GLY A 71 -15.25 24.18 9.26
C GLY A 71 -14.21 23.12 9.59
N PHE A 72 -13.18 23.44 10.37
CA PHE A 72 -12.10 22.50 10.71
C PHE A 72 -12.18 22.00 12.14
N GLU A 73 -11.78 20.75 12.36
CA GLU A 73 -11.74 20.13 13.67
C GLU A 73 -10.46 20.48 14.43
N ILE A 74 -10.58 20.69 15.74
CA ILE A 74 -9.45 20.92 16.64
C ILE A 74 -9.71 20.27 17.99
N TYR A 75 -8.71 19.60 18.55
CA TYR A 75 -8.72 19.20 19.95
C TYR A 75 -8.36 20.42 20.81
N LYS A 76 -9.35 20.92 21.55
CA LYS A 76 -9.25 22.13 22.35
C LYS A 76 -9.91 21.92 23.70
N ILE A 77 -9.10 21.77 24.74
CA ILE A 77 -9.52 21.29 26.05
C ILE A 77 -9.24 22.37 27.09
N ASP A 78 -10.25 22.74 27.87
CA ASP A 78 -10.06 23.66 28.98
C ASP A 78 -9.38 22.98 30.17
N GLY A 79 -8.36 23.62 30.72
CA GLY A 79 -7.55 23.13 31.82
C GLY A 79 -7.51 24.06 33.03
N ARG A 80 -7.23 23.50 34.20
CA ARG A 80 -6.98 24.23 35.44
C ARG A 80 -5.77 23.69 36.15
N TYR A 81 -4.91 24.59 36.63
CA TYR A 81 -3.81 24.26 37.53
C TYR A 81 -4.11 24.79 38.92
N ARG A 82 -4.21 23.89 39.91
CA ARG A 82 -4.43 24.23 41.32
C ARG A 82 -3.10 24.28 42.05
N SER A 83 -2.73 25.46 42.52
CA SER A 83 -1.66 25.65 43.50
C SER A 83 -2.27 25.90 44.89
N GLU A 84 -1.44 25.85 45.93
CA GLU A 84 -1.86 26.18 47.31
C GLU A 84 -2.44 27.60 47.44
N LYS A 85 -2.05 28.52 46.55
CA LYS A 85 -2.37 29.96 46.64
C LYS A 85 -3.46 30.41 45.67
N ALA A 86 -3.58 29.76 44.52
CA ALA A 86 -4.48 30.17 43.45
C ALA A 86 -4.76 29.03 42.44
N THR A 87 -5.87 29.18 41.71
CA THR A 87 -6.20 28.37 40.53
C THR A 87 -5.96 29.19 39.28
N TYR A 88 -5.29 28.59 38.30
CA TYR A 88 -4.98 29.20 37.01
C TYR A 88 -5.67 28.42 35.90
N ASN A 89 -6.44 29.10 35.05
CA ASN A 89 -7.02 28.48 33.87
C ASN A 89 -5.99 28.47 32.73
N PHE A 90 -6.00 27.41 31.93
CA PHE A 90 -5.21 27.31 30.73
C PHE A 90 -6.00 26.57 29.65
N GLU A 91 -5.60 26.76 28.40
CA GLU A 91 -6.16 26.04 27.26
C GLU A 91 -5.13 25.04 26.75
N LEU A 92 -5.52 23.78 26.58
CA LEU A 92 -4.71 22.74 25.98
C LEU A 92 -5.17 22.48 24.54
N GLN A 93 -4.26 22.61 23.59
CA GLN A 93 -4.47 22.21 22.21
C GLN A 93 -3.61 21.00 21.86
N ILE A 94 -4.14 20.05 21.09
CA ILE A 94 -3.36 18.99 20.45
C ILE A 94 -3.35 19.27 18.95
N LYS A 95 -2.16 19.36 18.35
CA LYS A 95 -2.02 19.63 16.92
C LYS A 95 -0.84 18.91 16.30
N SER A 96 -1.08 18.36 15.12
CA SER A 96 -0.05 17.84 14.22
C SER A 96 0.73 18.97 13.56
N MET A 97 1.93 18.65 13.07
CA MET A 97 2.75 19.59 12.30
C MET A 97 1.99 20.19 11.12
N VAL A 98 1.19 19.39 10.41
CA VAL A 98 0.37 19.85 9.29
C VAL A 98 -0.72 20.81 9.74
N ASN A 99 -1.43 20.52 10.83
CA ASN A 99 -2.47 21.42 11.34
C ASN A 99 -1.89 22.72 11.94
N ILE A 100 -0.68 22.68 12.50
CA ILE A 100 0.04 23.90 12.92
C ILE A 100 0.37 24.75 11.70
N PHE A 101 1.04 24.16 10.71
CA PHE A 101 1.43 24.86 9.49
C PHE A 101 0.21 25.45 8.77
N TRP A 102 -0.84 24.65 8.59
CA TRP A 102 -2.09 25.11 7.97
C TRP A 102 -2.72 26.24 8.76
N GLY A 103 -2.78 26.14 10.09
CA GLY A 103 -3.34 27.20 10.94
C GLY A 103 -2.60 28.53 10.81
N GLU A 104 -1.28 28.52 10.61
CA GLU A 104 -0.51 29.75 10.36
C GLU A 104 -0.84 30.38 9.00
N ILE A 105 -0.98 29.56 7.95
CA ILE A 105 -1.31 30.02 6.60
C ILE A 105 -2.74 30.56 6.57
N ASP A 106 -3.70 29.83 7.12
CA ASP A 106 -5.11 30.23 7.27
C ASP A 106 -5.22 31.60 7.96
N HIS A 107 -4.54 31.76 9.10
CA HIS A 107 -4.55 33.02 9.85
C HIS A 107 -3.86 34.18 9.10
N ARG A 108 -2.76 33.93 8.38
CA ARG A 108 -2.05 34.99 7.63
C ARG A 108 -2.77 35.41 6.36
N VAL A 109 -3.32 34.45 5.62
CA VAL A 109 -3.94 34.66 4.31
C VAL A 109 -5.38 35.12 4.44
N LEU A 110 -6.19 34.45 5.27
CA LEU A 110 -7.60 34.79 5.44
C LEU A 110 -7.76 35.97 6.41
N TYR A 111 -7.24 35.89 7.64
CA TYR A 111 -7.63 36.86 8.67
C TYR A 111 -7.06 38.28 8.52
N LYS A 112 -5.88 38.46 7.91
CA LYS A 112 -5.25 39.80 7.79
C LYS A 112 -5.51 40.54 6.46
N ASN A 113 -5.93 39.84 5.40
CA ASN A 113 -6.09 40.43 4.07
C ASN A 113 -7.55 40.52 3.59
N PHE A 114 -8.53 40.12 4.42
CA PHE A 114 -9.90 39.87 3.98
C PHE A 114 -10.81 41.08 3.76
N ASN A 115 -10.36 42.31 4.03
CA ASN A 115 -11.24 43.48 3.86
C ASN A 115 -11.36 44.01 2.42
N TYR A 116 -10.77 43.36 1.40
CA TYR A 116 -10.69 43.97 0.07
C TYR A 116 -10.82 43.07 -1.18
N MET A 117 -11.05 41.75 -1.06
CA MET A 117 -11.03 40.87 -2.25
C MET A 117 -12.41 40.33 -2.65
N LEU A 118 -12.90 40.78 -3.81
CA LEU A 118 -14.16 40.39 -4.47
C LEU A 118 -14.22 38.93 -5.01
N ALA A 119 -13.27 38.06 -4.63
CA ALA A 119 -13.09 36.70 -5.17
C ALA A 119 -13.08 35.61 -4.07
N GLU A 120 -13.92 35.78 -3.05
CA GLU A 120 -13.92 35.00 -1.80
C GLU A 120 -14.11 33.49 -2.02
N ASP A 121 -15.06 33.08 -2.86
CA ASP A 121 -15.33 31.65 -3.11
C ASP A 121 -14.17 30.95 -3.80
N PHE A 122 -13.54 31.59 -4.79
CA PHE A 122 -12.41 31.02 -5.53
C PHE A 122 -11.18 30.79 -4.63
N PHE A 123 -10.84 31.76 -3.78
CA PHE A 123 -9.75 31.59 -2.83
C PHE A 123 -10.05 30.53 -1.78
N ARG A 124 -11.31 30.45 -1.31
CA ARG A 124 -11.74 29.40 -0.39
C ARG A 124 -11.59 28.01 -1.02
N ASP A 125 -11.99 27.84 -2.28
CA ASP A 125 -11.89 26.56 -2.99
C ASP A 125 -10.43 26.12 -3.18
N ILE A 126 -9.52 27.06 -3.51
CA ILE A 126 -8.08 26.77 -3.58
C ILE A 126 -7.54 26.37 -2.20
N MET A 127 -7.92 27.10 -1.14
CA MET A 127 -7.46 26.81 0.22
C MET A 127 -7.92 25.43 0.69
N VAL A 128 -9.17 25.05 0.42
CA VAL A 128 -9.67 23.69 0.69
C VAL A 128 -8.84 22.65 -0.06
N SER A 129 -8.57 22.87 -1.35
CA SER A 129 -7.75 21.96 -2.16
C SER A 129 -6.31 21.81 -1.65
N ILE A 130 -5.66 22.90 -1.23
CA ILE A 130 -4.31 22.84 -0.64
C ILE A 130 -4.34 22.05 0.66
N LYS A 131 -5.35 22.27 1.52
CA LYS A 131 -5.50 21.51 2.76
C LYS A 131 -5.67 20.02 2.49
N ASP A 132 -6.52 19.64 1.55
CA ASP A 132 -6.73 18.24 1.18
C ASP A 132 -5.43 17.58 0.71
N ASN A 133 -4.62 18.31 -0.06
CA ASN A 133 -3.29 17.85 -0.46
C ASN A 133 -2.34 17.68 0.74
N LEU A 134 -2.36 18.59 1.71
CA LEU A 134 -1.54 18.48 2.92
C LEU A 134 -1.95 17.28 3.79
N ILE A 135 -3.26 17.04 3.96
CA ILE A 135 -3.78 15.86 4.67
C ILE A 135 -3.37 14.57 3.95
N MET A 136 -3.39 14.58 2.61
CA MET A 136 -2.94 13.44 1.83
C MET A 136 -1.44 13.17 2.01
N ILE A 137 -0.61 14.21 1.99
CA ILE A 137 0.84 14.11 2.24
C ILE A 137 1.12 13.62 3.67
N ASP A 138 0.38 14.10 4.67
CA ASP A 138 0.50 13.64 6.07
C ASP A 138 0.29 12.12 6.17
N ARG A 139 -0.81 11.62 5.60
CA ARG A 139 -1.12 10.19 5.57
C ARG A 139 -0.05 9.38 4.83
N GLN A 140 0.48 9.90 3.73
CA GLN A 140 1.57 9.25 2.99
C GLN A 140 2.84 9.16 3.83
N LEU A 141 3.23 10.24 4.51
CA LEU A 141 4.41 10.27 5.37
C LEU A 141 4.26 9.35 6.59
N MET A 142 3.06 9.28 7.17
CA MET A 142 2.76 8.37 8.27
C MET A 142 2.94 6.91 7.86
N LEU A 143 2.40 6.50 6.70
CA LEU A 143 2.60 5.16 6.17
C LEU A 143 4.09 4.82 5.98
N VAL A 144 4.89 5.77 5.50
CA VAL A 144 6.35 5.58 5.36
C VAL A 144 7.03 5.47 6.74
N PHE A 145 6.64 6.31 7.70
CA PHE A 145 7.22 6.33 9.04
C PHE A 145 6.92 5.06 9.83
N ASP A 146 5.66 4.64 9.87
CA ASP A 146 5.24 3.39 10.53
C ASP A 146 5.98 2.19 9.97
N GLN A 147 6.22 2.20 8.65
CA GLN A 147 6.94 1.16 7.97
C GLN A 147 8.43 1.13 8.30
N LEU A 148 9.11 2.29 8.38
CA LEU A 148 10.51 2.36 8.83
C LEU A 148 10.65 1.81 10.26
N ASN A 149 9.71 2.16 11.14
CA ASN A 149 9.71 1.64 12.52
C ASN A 149 9.41 0.13 12.57
N ALA A 150 8.59 -0.40 11.66
CA ALA A 150 8.28 -1.83 11.57
C ALA A 150 9.48 -2.65 11.04
N LEU A 151 10.29 -2.07 10.14
CA LEU A 151 11.54 -2.65 9.64
C LEU A 151 12.61 -2.75 10.74
N ASP A 152 12.62 -1.80 11.69
CA ASP A 152 13.52 -1.84 12.84
C ASP A 152 13.08 -2.87 13.92
N ALA A 153 11.82 -3.30 13.91
CA ALA A 153 11.20 -4.11 14.96
C ALA A 153 10.98 -5.61 14.60
N SER A 154 11.13 -6.04 13.34
CA SER A 154 10.90 -7.43 12.93
C SER A 154 11.76 -7.86 11.73
N ASP A 155 12.10 -9.16 11.65
CA ASP A 155 12.78 -9.79 10.50
C ASP A 155 12.19 -9.25 9.18
N GLY A 156 13.04 -8.64 8.34
CA GLY A 156 12.68 -7.76 7.21
C GLY A 156 11.77 -8.32 6.11
N THR A 157 11.21 -9.53 6.27
CA THR A 157 10.27 -10.16 5.35
C THR A 157 8.84 -9.61 5.50
N SER A 158 8.39 -9.32 6.73
CA SER A 158 7.00 -8.92 7.00
C SER A 158 6.64 -7.54 6.46
N GLY A 159 7.56 -6.57 6.55
CA GLY A 159 7.36 -5.23 6.00
C GLY A 159 7.20 -5.24 4.47
N SER A 160 7.92 -6.11 3.77
CA SER A 160 7.86 -6.18 2.30
C SER A 160 6.49 -6.64 1.79
N ASN A 161 5.87 -7.60 2.48
CA ASN A 161 4.55 -8.13 2.12
C ASN A 161 3.41 -7.12 2.36
N GLN A 162 3.56 -6.22 3.34
CA GLN A 162 2.57 -5.17 3.58
C GLN A 162 2.60 -4.08 2.50
N LEU A 163 3.80 -3.68 2.05
CA LEU A 163 3.94 -2.69 0.98
C LEU A 163 3.47 -3.24 -0.37
N THR A 164 3.78 -4.49 -0.69
CA THR A 164 3.25 -5.13 -1.91
C THR A 164 1.73 -5.25 -1.86
N GLY A 165 1.16 -5.60 -0.70
CA GLY A 165 -0.29 -5.61 -0.48
C GLY A 165 -0.95 -4.24 -0.68
N LEU A 166 -0.32 -3.16 -0.20
CA LEU A 166 -0.84 -1.81 -0.37
C LEU A 166 -0.81 -1.36 -1.84
N ILE A 167 0.28 -1.61 -2.55
CA ILE A 167 0.35 -1.33 -4.00
C ILE A 167 -0.67 -2.17 -4.77
N SER A 168 -0.82 -3.46 -4.45
CA SER A 168 -1.81 -4.32 -5.09
C SER A 168 -3.22 -3.77 -4.91
N LYS A 169 -3.56 -3.32 -3.70
CA LYS A 169 -4.85 -2.67 -3.42
C LYS A 169 -5.02 -1.36 -4.19
N ILE A 170 -3.99 -0.50 -4.26
CA ILE A 170 -4.08 0.76 -5.01
C ILE A 170 -4.28 0.50 -6.51
N ILE A 171 -3.53 -0.44 -7.09
CA ILE A 171 -3.73 -0.86 -8.49
C ILE A 171 -5.16 -1.35 -8.67
N HIS A 172 -5.62 -2.26 -7.79
CA HIS A 172 -6.97 -2.80 -7.86
C HIS A 172 -8.03 -1.70 -7.84
N ASP A 173 -7.97 -0.79 -6.87
CA ASP A 173 -8.97 0.26 -6.68
C ASP A 173 -8.98 1.26 -7.86
N ILE A 174 -7.82 1.61 -8.41
CA ILE A 174 -7.73 2.49 -9.59
C ILE A 174 -8.34 1.83 -10.81
N TYR A 175 -7.89 0.61 -11.16
CA TYR A 175 -8.29 -0.01 -12.42
C TYR A 175 -9.73 -0.51 -12.36
N ILE A 176 -10.20 -1.02 -11.22
CA ILE A 176 -11.60 -1.47 -11.10
C ILE A 176 -12.58 -0.29 -11.18
N SER A 177 -12.22 0.88 -10.62
CA SER A 177 -13.02 2.10 -10.77
C SER A 177 -13.11 2.51 -12.24
N LYS A 178 -11.96 2.56 -12.93
CA LYS A 178 -11.90 2.95 -14.35
C LYS A 178 -12.62 1.96 -15.27
N VAL A 179 -12.46 0.65 -15.04
CA VAL A 179 -13.19 -0.39 -15.78
C VAL A 179 -14.69 -0.26 -15.56
N ARG A 180 -15.13 0.02 -14.33
CA ARG A 180 -16.55 0.22 -14.02
C ARG A 180 -17.10 1.48 -14.71
N GLU A 181 -16.31 2.55 -14.78
CA GLU A 181 -16.68 3.80 -15.46
C GLU A 181 -16.81 3.64 -16.97
N GLU A 182 -15.86 2.94 -17.63
CA GLU A 182 -15.85 2.78 -19.09
C GLU A 182 -16.75 1.63 -19.58
N VAL A 183 -16.71 0.48 -18.90
CA VAL A 183 -17.32 -0.77 -19.39
C VAL A 183 -18.59 -1.16 -18.62
N GLY A 184 -18.81 -0.60 -17.43
CA GLY A 184 -20.06 -0.75 -16.68
C GLY A 184 -20.22 -2.03 -15.84
N PHE A 185 -19.21 -2.91 -15.77
CA PHE A 185 -19.23 -4.10 -14.92
C PHE A 185 -17.96 -4.23 -14.06
N VAL A 186 -18.04 -5.08 -13.03
CA VAL A 186 -16.94 -5.38 -12.11
C VAL A 186 -16.33 -6.72 -12.47
N VAL A 187 -15.00 -6.80 -12.45
CA VAL A 187 -14.23 -8.02 -12.72
C VAL A 187 -13.42 -8.37 -11.48
N ASP A 188 -13.35 -9.64 -11.12
CA ASP A 188 -12.38 -10.08 -10.13
C ASP A 188 -10.96 -9.95 -10.70
N PHE A 189 -10.26 -8.94 -10.21
CA PHE A 189 -8.92 -8.59 -10.66
C PHE A 189 -7.88 -8.69 -9.54
N LYS A 190 -8.27 -9.16 -8.34
CA LYS A 190 -7.40 -9.13 -7.17
C LYS A 190 -6.18 -10.04 -7.31
N LYS A 191 -6.37 -11.31 -7.71
CA LYS A 191 -5.24 -12.23 -7.96
C LYS A 191 -4.33 -11.69 -9.07
N SER A 192 -4.92 -11.02 -10.06
CA SER A 192 -4.21 -10.39 -11.17
C SER A 192 -3.35 -9.21 -10.72
N THR A 193 -3.83 -8.37 -9.79
CA THR A 193 -3.02 -7.27 -9.23
C THR A 193 -1.85 -7.77 -8.40
N ASP A 194 -2.03 -8.85 -7.64
CA ASP A 194 -0.93 -9.46 -6.88
C ASP A 194 0.20 -9.94 -7.82
N VAL A 195 -0.15 -10.58 -8.93
CA VAL A 195 0.83 -11.02 -9.95
C VAL A 195 1.53 -9.83 -10.62
N ILE A 196 0.81 -8.72 -10.88
CA ILE A 196 1.42 -7.48 -11.41
C ILE A 196 2.47 -6.96 -10.44
N VAL A 197 2.13 -6.88 -9.15
CA VAL A 197 3.04 -6.38 -8.12
C VAL A 197 4.28 -7.26 -7.99
N ASP A 198 4.11 -8.59 -7.98
CA ASP A 198 5.23 -9.54 -7.96
C ASP A 198 6.20 -9.29 -9.13
N TYR A 199 5.66 -9.09 -10.33
CA TYR A 199 6.45 -8.76 -11.52
C TYR A 199 7.21 -7.45 -11.36
N LEU A 200 6.53 -6.37 -10.97
CA LEU A 200 7.12 -5.03 -10.84
C LEU A 200 8.28 -5.04 -9.83
N PHE A 201 8.09 -5.65 -8.67
CA PHE A 201 9.10 -5.69 -7.61
C PHE A 201 10.27 -6.63 -7.92
N LEU A 202 10.04 -7.81 -8.51
CA LEU A 202 11.14 -8.72 -8.86
C LEU A 202 12.08 -8.05 -9.87
N ARG A 203 11.52 -7.38 -10.87
CA ARG A 203 12.30 -6.73 -11.91
C ARG A 203 13.18 -5.61 -11.37
N ASP A 204 12.69 -4.83 -10.41
CA ASP A 204 13.51 -3.77 -9.79
C ASP A 204 14.69 -4.34 -9.00
N ARG A 205 14.50 -5.50 -8.34
CA ARG A 205 15.60 -6.22 -7.67
C ARG A 205 16.68 -6.66 -8.65
N VAL A 206 16.29 -7.16 -9.83
CA VAL A 206 17.24 -7.58 -10.90
C VAL A 206 18.02 -6.38 -11.46
N LYS A 207 17.44 -5.18 -11.44
CA LYS A 207 18.09 -3.94 -11.91
C LYS A 207 19.01 -3.28 -10.87
N GLY A 208 19.16 -3.89 -9.68
CA GLY A 208 20.04 -3.38 -8.62
C GLY A 208 19.45 -2.26 -7.77
N ASP A 209 18.17 -1.90 -7.97
CA ASP A 209 17.45 -0.93 -7.14
C ASP A 209 16.82 -1.68 -5.95
N SER A 210 17.68 -2.08 -4.99
CA SER A 210 17.29 -2.94 -3.87
C SER A 210 16.52 -2.23 -2.76
N ASN A 211 16.34 -0.90 -2.85
CA ASN A 211 15.58 -0.16 -1.86
C ASN A 211 14.07 -0.26 -2.14
N LEU A 212 13.43 -1.18 -1.42
CA LEU A 212 11.99 -1.42 -1.45
C LEU A 212 11.16 -0.13 -1.28
N GLY A 213 11.60 0.80 -0.42
CA GLY A 213 10.91 2.06 -0.18
C GLY A 213 10.94 3.02 -1.38
N ASN A 214 12.07 3.08 -2.09
CA ASN A 214 12.19 3.88 -3.31
C ASN A 214 11.32 3.32 -4.43
N ASN A 215 11.32 1.98 -4.60
CA ASN A 215 10.45 1.32 -5.59
C ASN A 215 8.97 1.57 -5.27
N PHE A 216 8.59 1.49 -3.99
CA PHE A 216 7.24 1.83 -3.55
C PHE A 216 6.87 3.28 -3.91
N LEU A 217 7.69 4.28 -3.55
CA LEU A 217 7.41 5.69 -3.84
C LEU A 217 7.29 5.96 -5.35
N ARG A 218 8.17 5.34 -6.14
CA ARG A 218 8.14 5.44 -7.61
C ARG A 218 6.84 4.89 -8.18
N LEU A 219 6.43 3.69 -7.74
CA LEU A 219 5.18 3.06 -8.18
C LEU A 219 3.97 3.86 -7.69
N TYR A 220 3.98 4.34 -6.46
CA TYR A 220 2.92 5.16 -5.89
C TYR A 220 2.70 6.45 -6.70
N ASN A 221 3.78 7.21 -6.95
CA ASN A 221 3.70 8.43 -7.77
C ASN A 221 3.20 8.14 -9.19
N ARG A 222 3.60 7.00 -9.76
CA ARG A 222 3.09 6.59 -11.05
C ARG A 222 1.59 6.29 -11.03
N LEU A 223 1.12 5.60 -9.98
CA LEU A 223 -0.29 5.27 -9.82
C LEU A 223 -1.16 6.50 -9.57
N THR A 224 -0.66 7.51 -8.85
CA THR A 224 -1.38 8.78 -8.68
C THR A 224 -1.51 9.54 -10.00
N GLU A 225 -0.48 9.54 -10.85
CA GLU A 225 -0.58 10.07 -12.22
C GLU A 225 -1.61 9.33 -13.06
N ILE A 226 -1.61 7.99 -13.03
CA ILE A 226 -2.55 7.16 -13.80
C ILE A 226 -3.99 7.40 -13.36
N ARG A 227 -4.22 7.59 -12.05
CA ARG A 227 -5.55 7.87 -11.51
C ARG A 227 -6.20 9.08 -12.19
N ALA A 228 -5.41 10.13 -12.48
CA ALA A 228 -5.87 11.36 -13.12
C ALA A 228 -6.02 11.29 -14.65
N ARG A 229 -5.57 10.21 -15.30
CA ARG A 229 -5.63 10.05 -16.77
C ARG A 229 -6.88 9.28 -17.19
N ASP A 230 -7.44 9.60 -18.34
CA ASP A 230 -8.42 8.73 -18.99
C ASP A 230 -7.70 7.50 -19.55
N LEU A 231 -8.28 6.32 -19.30
CA LEU A 231 -7.81 5.06 -19.86
C LEU A 231 -8.82 4.57 -20.90
N ASN A 232 -8.35 3.77 -21.85
CA ASN A 232 -9.17 3.12 -22.85
C ASN A 232 -8.94 1.61 -22.76
N PHE A 233 -9.98 0.87 -22.39
CA PHE A 233 -9.98 -0.59 -22.30
C PHE A 233 -10.56 -1.29 -23.53
N SER A 234 -11.06 -0.52 -24.50
CA SER A 234 -11.77 -1.02 -25.68
C SER A 234 -10.87 -1.35 -26.87
N GLU A 235 -9.61 -0.93 -26.84
CA GLU A 235 -8.65 -1.18 -27.92
C GLU A 235 -7.98 -2.57 -27.83
N ASP A 236 -7.46 -3.05 -28.94
CA ASP A 236 -6.58 -4.23 -28.95
C ASP A 236 -5.15 -3.83 -28.59
N ILE A 237 -4.48 -4.68 -27.79
CA ILE A 237 -3.05 -4.56 -27.56
C ILE A 237 -2.31 -4.92 -28.86
N SER A 238 -1.47 -4.01 -29.34
CA SER A 238 -0.61 -4.21 -30.50
C SER A 238 0.82 -3.77 -30.22
N PHE A 239 1.79 -4.44 -30.85
CA PHE A 239 3.21 -4.19 -30.67
C PHE A 239 3.81 -3.51 -31.90
N LYS A 240 4.55 -2.41 -31.69
CA LYS A 240 5.20 -1.64 -32.77
C LYS A 240 6.35 -2.39 -33.44
N ARG A 241 6.89 -3.42 -32.77
CA ARG A 241 7.99 -4.25 -33.24
C ARG A 241 7.67 -5.73 -33.04
N LYS A 242 8.43 -6.58 -33.72
CA LYS A 242 8.41 -8.03 -33.47
C LYS A 242 8.96 -8.32 -32.07
N LEU A 243 8.33 -9.30 -31.42
CA LEU A 243 8.75 -9.79 -30.11
C LEU A 243 9.96 -10.72 -30.26
N SER A 244 10.86 -10.65 -29.29
CA SER A 244 12.12 -11.38 -29.21
C SER A 244 12.12 -12.26 -27.96
N PHE A 245 12.24 -13.57 -28.16
CA PHE A 245 12.30 -14.54 -27.08
C PHE A 245 13.66 -15.24 -27.08
N HIS A 246 14.31 -15.27 -25.92
CA HIS A 246 15.69 -15.76 -25.77
C HIS A 246 15.82 -17.28 -25.86
N ASP A 247 14.77 -18.03 -25.54
CA ASP A 247 14.79 -19.49 -25.60
C ASP A 247 13.44 -20.11 -25.98
N ASN A 248 13.40 -21.44 -26.07
CA ASN A 248 12.20 -22.16 -26.47
C ASN A 248 11.06 -22.03 -25.43
N TYR A 249 11.40 -21.91 -24.14
CA TYR A 249 10.42 -21.83 -23.06
C TYR A 249 9.72 -20.46 -23.04
N THR A 250 10.49 -19.38 -23.09
CA THR A 250 9.95 -18.02 -23.23
C THR A 250 9.12 -17.89 -24.50
N ARG A 251 9.55 -18.51 -25.62
CA ARG A 251 8.77 -18.52 -26.86
C ARG A 251 7.42 -19.24 -26.72
N GLN A 252 7.39 -20.41 -26.09
CA GLN A 252 6.15 -21.15 -25.85
C GLN A 252 5.18 -20.36 -24.96
N ILE A 253 5.67 -19.85 -23.81
CA ILE A 253 4.88 -19.02 -22.89
C ILE A 253 4.35 -17.77 -23.60
N GLY A 254 5.23 -17.03 -24.26
CA GLY A 254 4.89 -15.77 -24.93
C GLY A 254 3.83 -15.96 -26.01
N TYR A 255 4.01 -16.91 -26.94
CA TYR A 255 3.00 -17.14 -27.97
C TYR A 255 1.67 -17.64 -27.42
N LYS A 256 1.71 -18.39 -26.32
CA LYS A 256 0.50 -18.88 -25.70
C LYS A 256 -0.30 -17.73 -25.08
N ILE A 257 0.35 -16.81 -24.37
CA ILE A 257 -0.28 -15.59 -23.85
C ILE A 257 -0.79 -14.69 -24.98
N LEU A 258 0.00 -14.47 -26.04
CA LEU A 258 -0.43 -13.68 -27.22
C LEU A 258 -1.69 -14.24 -27.88
N SER A 259 -1.92 -15.56 -27.79
CA SER A 259 -3.11 -16.18 -28.35
C SER A 259 -4.42 -15.79 -27.64
N VAL A 260 -4.32 -15.28 -26.40
CA VAL A 260 -5.45 -14.86 -25.54
C VAL A 260 -5.45 -13.38 -25.14
N ILE A 261 -4.34 -12.65 -25.32
CA ILE A 261 -4.16 -11.27 -24.82
C ILE A 261 -5.25 -10.26 -25.24
N ASN A 262 -5.85 -10.43 -26.42
CA ASN A 262 -6.97 -9.61 -26.92
C ASN A 262 -8.30 -10.37 -26.99
N LYS A 263 -8.36 -11.62 -26.51
CA LYS A 263 -9.58 -12.45 -26.51
C LYS A 263 -10.15 -12.63 -25.11
N ASP A 264 -9.29 -12.56 -24.10
CA ASP A 264 -9.66 -12.64 -22.71
C ASP A 264 -9.50 -11.26 -22.06
N PHE A 265 -10.59 -10.76 -21.47
CA PHE A 265 -10.63 -9.42 -20.88
C PHE A 265 -9.68 -9.28 -19.68
N ARG A 266 -9.52 -10.32 -18.85
CA ARG A 266 -8.61 -10.27 -17.70
C ARG A 266 -7.17 -10.18 -18.16
N TRP A 267 -6.77 -10.95 -19.17
CA TRP A 267 -5.44 -10.86 -19.78
C TRP A 267 -5.19 -9.51 -20.45
N ASN A 268 -6.19 -8.97 -21.15
CA ASN A 268 -6.08 -7.64 -21.77
C ASN A 268 -5.87 -6.56 -20.70
N LEU A 269 -6.73 -6.53 -19.68
CA LEU A 269 -6.65 -5.60 -18.56
C LEU A 269 -5.32 -5.73 -17.80
N PHE A 270 -4.85 -6.96 -17.60
CA PHE A 270 -3.57 -7.26 -16.94
C PHE A 270 -2.39 -6.60 -17.66
N PHE A 271 -2.27 -6.80 -18.98
CA PHE A 271 -1.15 -6.22 -19.72
C PHE A 271 -1.29 -4.71 -19.92
N ARG A 272 -2.51 -4.18 -20.12
CA ARG A 272 -2.75 -2.73 -20.11
C ARG A 272 -2.24 -2.10 -18.82
N THR A 273 -2.60 -2.70 -17.69
CA THR A 273 -2.14 -2.24 -16.38
C THR A 273 -0.60 -2.22 -16.27
N ILE A 274 0.07 -3.27 -16.75
CA ILE A 274 1.54 -3.31 -16.78
C ILE A 274 2.09 -2.18 -17.66
N PHE A 275 1.60 -2.03 -18.89
CA PHE A 275 2.14 -1.03 -19.83
C PHE A 275 1.91 0.40 -19.35
N ASP A 276 0.77 0.67 -18.72
CA ASP A 276 0.46 1.97 -18.13
C ASP A 276 1.37 2.27 -16.93
N ILE A 277 1.62 1.30 -16.05
CA ILE A 277 2.54 1.49 -14.91
C ILE A 277 3.98 1.64 -15.40
N GLU A 278 4.41 0.84 -16.36
CA GLU A 278 5.78 0.85 -16.85
C GLU A 278 6.14 2.05 -17.71
N ASN A 279 5.18 2.55 -18.48
CA ASN A 279 5.34 3.72 -19.35
C ASN A 279 6.53 3.60 -20.30
N LYS A 280 6.84 2.39 -20.77
CA LYS A 280 7.96 2.05 -21.66
C LYS A 280 7.44 1.51 -23.00
N ASP A 281 8.31 0.80 -23.72
CA ASP A 281 7.94 0.02 -24.91
C ASP A 281 7.11 -1.21 -24.49
N PRO A 282 5.82 -1.30 -24.86
CA PRO A 282 4.97 -2.43 -24.47
C PRO A 282 5.53 -3.80 -24.92
N ALA A 283 6.28 -3.83 -26.03
CA ALA A 283 6.92 -5.06 -26.49
C ALA A 283 8.02 -5.52 -25.52
N ALA A 284 8.82 -4.60 -24.99
CA ALA A 284 9.84 -4.92 -24.00
C ALA A 284 9.21 -5.34 -22.67
N ASP A 285 8.17 -4.65 -22.22
CA ASP A 285 7.47 -4.99 -20.97
C ASP A 285 6.83 -6.39 -21.04
N PHE A 286 6.26 -6.75 -22.20
CA PHE A 286 5.74 -8.10 -22.45
C PHE A 286 6.85 -9.15 -22.41
N GLU A 287 7.98 -8.91 -23.06
CA GLU A 287 9.14 -9.81 -23.06
C GLU A 287 9.70 -10.01 -21.64
N ASP A 288 9.87 -8.93 -20.89
CA ASP A 288 10.30 -8.95 -19.49
C ASP A 288 9.34 -9.78 -18.63
N PHE A 289 8.02 -9.65 -18.85
CA PHE A 289 7.03 -10.45 -18.13
C PHE A 289 7.12 -11.94 -18.47
N VAL A 290 7.36 -12.29 -19.72
CA VAL A 290 7.57 -13.70 -20.13
C VAL A 290 8.83 -14.29 -19.49
N ILE A 291 9.90 -13.49 -19.37
CA ILE A 291 11.13 -13.89 -18.65
C ILE A 291 10.82 -14.10 -17.17
N PHE A 292 10.02 -13.20 -16.56
CA PHE A 292 9.56 -13.33 -15.18
C PHE A 292 8.78 -14.64 -14.95
N LEU A 293 7.86 -15.01 -15.84
CA LEU A 293 7.13 -16.29 -15.71
C LEU A 293 8.05 -17.49 -15.81
N ARG A 294 8.98 -17.48 -16.76
CA ARG A 294 10.00 -18.54 -16.86
C ARG A 294 10.82 -18.65 -15.57
N TYR A 295 11.17 -17.53 -14.95
CA TYR A 295 11.86 -17.51 -13.66
C TYR A 295 10.97 -18.13 -12.57
N LYS A 296 9.71 -17.70 -12.42
CA LYS A 296 8.77 -18.28 -11.43
C LYS A 296 8.59 -19.79 -11.58
N PHE A 297 8.56 -20.32 -12.81
CA PHE A 297 8.42 -21.77 -13.05
C PHE A 297 9.69 -22.57 -12.76
N SER A 298 10.88 -21.97 -12.89
CA SER A 298 12.15 -22.71 -12.84
C SER A 298 12.89 -22.61 -11.51
N GLN A 299 12.83 -21.47 -10.82
CA GLN A 299 13.67 -21.25 -9.63
C GLN A 299 13.39 -22.21 -8.48
N PRO A 300 12.13 -22.49 -8.12
CA PRO A 300 11.87 -23.48 -7.07
C PRO A 300 12.36 -24.87 -7.45
N LEU A 301 12.33 -25.22 -8.75
CA LEU A 301 12.82 -26.50 -9.25
C LEU A 301 14.33 -26.63 -9.14
N ILE A 302 15.07 -25.55 -9.43
CA ILE A 302 16.53 -25.53 -9.27
C ILE A 302 16.89 -25.82 -7.82
N GLY A 303 16.26 -25.11 -6.87
CA GLY A 303 16.50 -25.34 -5.44
C GLY A 303 16.17 -26.76 -4.96
N ILE A 304 15.14 -27.41 -5.53
CA ILE A 304 14.81 -28.82 -5.24
C ILE A 304 15.92 -29.77 -5.70
N LEU A 305 16.54 -29.49 -6.84
CA LEU A 305 17.53 -30.36 -7.47
C LEU A 305 18.94 -30.14 -6.95
N ASP A 306 19.25 -28.96 -6.40
CA ASP A 306 20.58 -28.61 -5.89
C ASP A 306 21.09 -29.62 -4.86
N ASP A 307 20.23 -29.99 -3.91
CA ASP A 307 20.55 -30.92 -2.81
C ASP A 307 20.45 -32.41 -3.20
N LYS A 308 20.08 -32.72 -4.44
CA LYS A 308 19.83 -34.12 -4.85
C LYS A 308 21.12 -34.81 -5.35
N PRO A 309 21.34 -36.09 -4.99
CA PRO A 309 22.52 -36.86 -5.38
C PRO A 309 22.43 -37.32 -6.85
N MET A 310 22.41 -36.35 -7.76
CA MET A 310 22.35 -36.50 -9.20
C MET A 310 23.53 -35.75 -9.84
N THR A 311 24.00 -36.20 -11.00
CA THR A 311 24.99 -35.42 -11.76
C THR A 311 24.36 -34.15 -12.32
N GLU A 312 25.16 -33.12 -12.61
CA GLU A 312 24.66 -31.88 -13.21
C GLU A 312 23.92 -32.10 -14.54
N GLN A 313 24.37 -33.08 -15.34
CA GLN A 313 23.67 -33.46 -16.56
C GLN A 313 22.29 -34.07 -16.28
N GLN A 314 22.19 -34.92 -15.25
CA GLN A 314 20.91 -35.51 -14.82
C GLN A 314 19.96 -34.43 -14.27
N LYS A 315 20.45 -33.56 -13.37
CA LYS A 315 19.67 -32.44 -12.84
C LYS A 315 19.12 -31.56 -13.96
N ARG A 316 19.94 -31.28 -14.98
CA ARG A 316 19.51 -30.51 -16.17
C ARG A 316 18.38 -31.20 -16.94
N ILE A 317 18.48 -32.51 -17.18
CA ILE A 317 17.43 -33.29 -17.87
C ILE A 317 16.13 -33.23 -17.07
N VAL A 318 16.19 -33.42 -15.76
CA VAL A 318 15.03 -33.37 -14.86
C VAL A 318 14.40 -31.97 -14.88
N LEU A 319 15.22 -30.91 -14.76
CA LEU A 319 14.76 -29.53 -14.79
C LEU A 319 14.07 -29.17 -16.11
N GLU A 320 14.66 -29.53 -17.25
CA GLU A 320 14.10 -29.28 -18.57
C GLU A 320 12.73 -29.97 -18.74
N LEU A 321 12.61 -31.22 -18.27
CA LEU A 321 11.35 -31.96 -18.30
C LEU A 321 10.29 -31.33 -17.39
N LEU A 322 10.62 -31.02 -16.13
CA LEU A 322 9.68 -30.39 -15.20
C LEU A 322 9.19 -29.04 -15.71
N LEU A 323 10.10 -28.20 -16.21
CA LEU A 323 9.75 -26.90 -16.79
C LEU A 323 8.82 -27.05 -17.99
N GLN A 324 9.10 -28.02 -18.88
CA GLN A 324 8.25 -28.30 -20.02
C GLN A 324 6.85 -28.77 -19.59
N LEU A 325 6.74 -29.64 -18.58
CA LEU A 325 5.45 -30.09 -18.02
C LEU A 325 4.63 -28.94 -17.43
N ILE A 326 5.26 -28.01 -16.71
CA ILE A 326 4.57 -26.84 -16.15
C ILE A 326 4.05 -25.96 -17.28
N ILE A 327 4.85 -25.73 -18.32
CA ILE A 327 4.45 -24.93 -19.50
C ILE A 327 3.31 -25.60 -20.26
N GLU A 328 3.36 -26.92 -20.43
CA GLU A 328 2.28 -27.70 -21.05
C GLU A 328 1.00 -27.58 -20.23
N ARG A 329 1.09 -27.73 -18.91
CA ARG A 329 -0.08 -27.57 -18.02
C ARG A 329 -0.67 -26.17 -18.10
N PHE A 330 0.16 -25.12 -18.04
CA PHE A 330 -0.25 -23.73 -18.23
C PHE A 330 -0.91 -23.51 -19.60
N SER A 331 -0.40 -24.18 -20.62
CA SER A 331 -0.90 -24.07 -22.00
C SER A 331 -2.25 -24.75 -22.22
N ILE A 332 -2.67 -25.69 -21.38
CA ILE A 332 -4.00 -26.30 -21.48
C ILE A 332 -5.09 -25.28 -21.15
N ASP A 333 -4.86 -24.46 -20.13
CA ASP A 333 -5.85 -23.55 -19.56
C ASP A 333 -5.14 -22.28 -19.09
N ILE A 334 -5.13 -21.27 -19.95
CA ILE A 334 -4.34 -20.05 -19.78
C ILE A 334 -5.11 -19.08 -18.88
N ASP A 335 -4.88 -19.17 -17.58
CA ASP A 335 -5.50 -18.29 -16.59
C ASP A 335 -4.43 -17.58 -15.76
N LEU A 336 -4.73 -16.33 -15.39
CA LEU A 336 -3.92 -15.55 -14.46
C LEU A 336 -3.87 -16.21 -13.07
N ASP A 337 -4.90 -16.94 -12.69
CA ASP A 337 -4.96 -17.64 -11.41
C ASP A 337 -3.96 -18.79 -11.34
N PHE A 338 -3.63 -19.42 -12.48
CA PHE A 338 -2.59 -20.44 -12.54
C PHE A 338 -1.23 -19.89 -12.12
N ILE A 339 -0.90 -18.67 -12.57
CA ILE A 339 0.39 -18.01 -12.31
C ILE A 339 0.41 -17.19 -11.01
N SER A 340 -0.68 -17.20 -10.25
CA SER A 340 -0.75 -16.59 -8.92
C SER A 340 0.16 -17.30 -7.92
N GLU A 341 0.63 -16.58 -6.91
CA GLU A 341 1.51 -17.14 -5.89
C GLU A 341 0.91 -18.35 -5.15
N PRO A 342 -0.37 -18.34 -4.70
CA PRO A 342 -0.95 -19.52 -4.06
C PRO A 342 -0.99 -20.76 -4.96
N SER A 343 -1.30 -20.59 -6.25
CA SER A 343 -1.34 -21.69 -7.22
C SER A 343 0.05 -22.28 -7.46
N LEU A 344 1.04 -21.42 -7.74
CA LEU A 344 2.40 -21.86 -8.01
C LEU A 344 3.06 -22.45 -6.77
N SER A 345 2.88 -21.84 -5.59
CA SER A 345 3.36 -22.40 -4.33
C SER A 345 2.79 -23.78 -4.04
N LYS A 346 1.49 -24.01 -4.31
CA LYS A 346 0.85 -25.34 -4.19
C LYS A 346 1.45 -26.35 -5.16
N LEU A 347 1.64 -25.96 -6.43
CA LEU A 347 2.27 -26.80 -7.45
C LEU A 347 3.70 -27.18 -7.04
N HIS A 348 4.51 -26.20 -6.65
CA HIS A 348 5.89 -26.42 -6.23
C HIS A 348 5.97 -27.27 -4.95
N ALA A 349 5.10 -27.05 -3.97
CA ALA A 349 5.03 -27.87 -2.76
C ALA A 349 4.74 -29.33 -3.07
N ASN A 350 3.86 -29.62 -4.04
CA ASN A 350 3.58 -30.97 -4.48
C ASN A 350 4.80 -31.62 -5.15
N ILE A 351 5.52 -30.87 -5.99
CA ILE A 351 6.79 -31.32 -6.59
C ILE A 351 7.83 -31.59 -5.49
N ILE A 352 8.03 -30.66 -4.56
CA ILE A 352 8.94 -30.82 -3.41
C ILE A 352 8.62 -32.11 -2.65
N ASN A 353 7.35 -32.33 -2.32
CA ASN A 353 6.92 -33.51 -1.57
C ASN A 353 7.21 -34.82 -2.32
N LEU A 354 7.05 -34.84 -3.64
CA LEU A 354 7.42 -36.00 -4.46
C LEU A 354 8.93 -36.24 -4.45
N PHE A 355 9.73 -35.17 -4.58
CA PHE A 355 11.18 -35.26 -4.58
C PHE A 355 11.81 -35.62 -3.22
N ARG A 356 11.08 -35.49 -2.10
CA ARG A 356 11.56 -35.95 -0.78
C ARG A 356 11.90 -37.44 -0.74
N GLY A 357 11.24 -38.26 -1.56
CA GLY A 357 11.48 -39.71 -1.62
C GLY A 357 12.45 -40.14 -2.71
N ILE A 358 13.07 -39.19 -3.43
CA ILE A 358 13.96 -39.48 -4.57
C ILE A 358 15.40 -39.22 -4.16
N GLU A 359 16.19 -40.27 -4.03
CA GLU A 359 17.60 -40.27 -3.61
C GLU A 359 18.55 -40.75 -4.72
N SER A 360 18.05 -40.92 -5.95
CA SER A 360 18.87 -41.20 -7.12
C SER A 360 18.15 -40.86 -8.43
N TYR A 361 18.92 -40.74 -9.52
CA TYR A 361 18.34 -40.55 -10.86
C TYR A 361 17.49 -41.76 -11.32
N SER A 362 17.86 -42.98 -10.93
CA SER A 362 17.07 -44.18 -11.20
C SER A 362 15.69 -44.14 -10.53
N GLU A 363 15.62 -43.65 -9.29
CA GLU A 363 14.36 -43.48 -8.59
C GLU A 363 13.50 -42.38 -9.23
N TRP A 364 14.12 -41.30 -9.70
CA TRP A 364 13.41 -40.28 -10.49
C TRP A 364 12.74 -40.89 -11.73
N ILE A 365 13.44 -41.74 -12.50
CA ILE A 365 12.88 -42.37 -13.69
C ILE A 365 11.62 -43.18 -13.34
N MET A 366 11.60 -43.85 -12.17
CA MET A 366 10.43 -44.61 -11.72
C MET A 366 9.26 -43.72 -11.31
N GLU A 367 9.52 -42.53 -10.77
CA GLU A 367 8.49 -41.57 -10.34
C GLU A 367 8.10 -40.55 -11.43
N GLU A 368 8.78 -40.53 -12.59
CA GLU A 368 8.56 -39.55 -13.66
C GLU A 368 7.09 -39.49 -14.11
N ASP A 369 6.48 -40.64 -14.40
CA ASP A 369 5.09 -40.73 -14.85
C ASP A 369 4.10 -40.24 -13.79
N ARG A 370 4.41 -40.48 -12.51
CA ARG A 370 3.61 -39.98 -11.40
C ARG A 370 3.72 -38.47 -11.29
N CYS A 371 4.93 -37.94 -11.41
CA CYS A 371 5.18 -36.50 -11.42
C CYS A 371 4.46 -35.81 -12.59
N ARG A 372 4.53 -36.38 -13.80
CA ARG A 372 3.78 -35.93 -14.97
C ARG A 372 2.28 -35.85 -14.70
N LYS A 373 1.67 -36.93 -14.21
CA LYS A 373 0.23 -36.94 -13.88
C LYS A 373 -0.14 -35.89 -12.83
N MET A 374 0.72 -35.69 -11.83
CA MET A 374 0.51 -34.70 -10.77
C MET A 374 0.55 -33.27 -11.32
N ILE A 375 1.56 -32.91 -12.12
CA ILE A 375 1.67 -31.57 -12.72
C ILE A 375 0.51 -31.33 -13.68
N MET A 376 0.20 -32.29 -14.56
CA MET A 376 -0.91 -32.18 -15.52
C MET A 376 -2.28 -32.16 -14.84
N GLY A 377 -2.40 -32.74 -13.65
CA GLY A 377 -3.60 -32.73 -12.83
C GLY A 377 -3.74 -31.50 -11.93
N HIS A 378 -2.76 -30.59 -11.90
CA HIS A 378 -2.79 -29.42 -11.02
C HIS A 378 -4.01 -28.54 -11.31
N ARG A 379 -4.74 -28.20 -10.25
CA ARG A 379 -5.87 -27.27 -10.26
C ARG A 379 -5.59 -26.13 -9.30
N TYR A 380 -5.84 -24.94 -9.78
CA TYR A 380 -5.89 -23.72 -8.99
C TYR A 380 -7.34 -23.49 -8.56
N ASP A 381 -7.53 -23.02 -7.34
CA ASP A 381 -8.88 -22.75 -6.83
C ASP A 381 -9.40 -21.49 -7.55
N GLN A 382 -10.48 -21.64 -8.32
CA GLN A 382 -11.18 -20.54 -9.00
C GLN A 382 -11.80 -19.62 -7.95
#